data_AF-A0A6J6IVJ9-F1
#
_entry.id   AF-A0A6J6IVJ9-F1
#
_cell.length_a   1.000
_cell.length_b   1.000
_cell.length_c   1.000
_cell.angle_alpha   90.00
_cell.angle_beta   90.00
_cell.angle_gamma   90.00
#
_symmetry.space_group_name_H-M   'P 1'
#
loop_
_entity.id
_entity.type
_entity.pdbx_description
1 polymer ?
#
loop_
_entity_poly.entity_id
_entity_poly.type
_entity_poly.pdbx_seq_one_letter_code
_entity_poly.pdbx_strand_id
1 'polypeptide(L)'
;MFDSRKAAITAGVILGWLVMVNPPGVLLAGVIWLVIKIQRQSQLHNSIKKLGTTIGVAAIATAATFLVFLGIGKVIFPELNWVGAYLDAQGINLSNFASKDPVWLKDISLLVPASILIFVAAVWFKNKKSNAAQLGFSISASSIAFMLVFSPLMGGIALEAPMYQAMLWPPALIALALSIVSTMKQEQWNLTTIVVAAVVIVIIATAGHSTAIIGLHEGWLIAAILTITAAGIAIYSNQKFATIIGFIAVCLLVAGGQLLQNSRGPLGLYYLSPYNWAYNDNPISEKLHTAVNTQEWLLANTKNTDTIVTWVQGDWVGGDRELYVVAGMQLWGENRIGLFPELDEDDLARLNDIKPSVIAMYGQTKEGITTFMQSLPPTLQTSTPTCYDFTWPTATIPVGHACLTQLTWTNA
;
A
#
# COMPACT_ATOMS: atom_id res chain seq x y z
N MET A 1 1.77 26.09 21.69
CA MET A 1 2.04 24.68 22.10
C MET A 1 3.04 23.98 21.19
N PHE A 2 2.84 24.00 19.86
CA PHE A 2 3.73 23.33 18.89
C PHE A 2 5.17 23.83 18.80
N ASP A 3 5.48 25.08 19.18
CA ASP A 3 6.83 25.67 19.04
C ASP A 3 7.68 25.58 20.32
N SER A 4 7.26 24.72 21.24
CA SER A 4 8.00 24.47 22.48
C SER A 4 9.06 23.39 22.30
N ARG A 5 10.09 23.41 23.15
CA ARG A 5 11.08 22.33 23.25
C ARG A 5 10.41 20.98 23.54
N LYS A 6 9.34 20.98 24.34
CA LYS A 6 8.53 19.78 24.63
C LYS A 6 7.94 19.19 23.35
N ALA A 7 7.34 20.01 22.49
CA ALA A 7 6.79 19.55 21.22
C ALA A 7 7.86 18.99 20.27
N ALA A 8 9.07 19.56 20.27
CA ALA A 8 10.20 19.02 19.50
C ALA A 8 10.65 17.66 20.03
N ILE A 9 10.74 17.50 21.36
CA ILE A 9 11.06 16.21 22.00
C ILE A 9 9.99 15.18 21.67
N THR A 10 8.70 15.52 21.82
CA THR A 10 7.58 14.62 21.49
C THR A 10 7.62 14.19 20.03
N ALA A 11 7.86 15.12 19.10
CA ALA A 11 8.03 14.79 17.68
C ALA A 11 9.20 13.82 17.48
N GLY A 12 10.35 14.07 18.10
CA GLY A 12 11.49 13.16 18.02
C GLY A 12 11.21 11.78 18.60
N VAL A 13 10.52 11.68 19.74
CA VAL A 13 10.12 10.40 20.34
C VAL A 13 9.21 9.62 19.38
N ILE A 14 8.21 10.27 18.78
CA ILE A 14 7.31 9.63 17.81
C ILE A 14 8.09 9.18 16.57
N LEU A 15 8.99 10.01 16.03
CA LEU A 15 9.81 9.65 14.88
C LEU A 15 10.74 8.47 15.22
N GLY A 16 11.36 8.45 16.40
CA GLY A 16 12.24 7.35 16.84
C GLY A 16 11.49 6.04 17.03
N TRP A 17 10.24 6.09 17.47
CA TRP A 17 9.35 4.93 17.48
C TRP A 17 9.04 4.46 16.05
N LEU A 18 8.70 5.39 15.15
CA LEU A 18 8.38 5.08 13.75
C LEU A 18 9.55 4.42 13.00
N VAL A 19 10.81 4.74 13.32
CA VAL A 19 11.97 4.03 12.75
C VAL A 19 11.88 2.52 12.98
N MET A 20 11.36 2.08 14.13
CA MET A 20 11.27 0.66 14.48
C MET A 20 10.06 -0.04 13.86
N VAL A 21 8.94 0.67 13.70
CA VAL A 21 7.65 0.07 13.28
C VAL A 21 7.29 0.30 11.82
N ASN A 22 7.74 1.40 11.21
CA ASN A 22 7.46 1.76 9.83
C ASN A 22 8.50 2.80 9.32
N PRO A 23 9.68 2.36 8.84
CA PRO A 23 10.73 3.26 8.37
C PRO A 23 10.27 4.23 7.25
N PRO A 24 9.49 3.81 6.24
CA PRO A 24 8.88 4.74 5.29
C PRO A 24 7.97 5.79 5.95
N GLY A 25 7.22 5.38 6.98
CA GLY A 25 6.37 6.24 7.80
C GLY A 25 7.15 7.32 8.55
N VAL A 26 8.37 7.04 9.04
CA VAL A 26 9.20 8.07 9.68
C VAL A 26 9.58 9.18 8.70
N LEU A 27 9.84 8.83 7.43
CA LEU A 27 10.20 9.80 6.40
C LEU A 27 9.02 10.69 6.05
N LEU A 28 7.84 10.11 5.82
CA LEU A 28 6.62 10.88 5.56
C LEU A 28 6.29 11.82 6.73
N ALA A 29 6.24 11.29 7.95
CA ALA A 29 5.93 12.08 9.15
C ALA A 29 6.96 13.18 9.38
N GLY A 30 8.25 12.88 9.16
CA GLY A 30 9.35 13.84 9.27
C GLY A 30 9.23 14.98 8.25
N VAL A 31 8.93 14.66 7.00
CA VAL A 31 8.71 15.66 5.93
C VAL A 31 7.52 16.57 6.25
N ILE A 32 6.38 16.00 6.61
CA ILE A 32 5.19 16.78 6.99
C ILE A 32 5.51 17.69 8.18
N TRP A 33 6.14 17.15 9.23
CA TRP A 33 6.51 17.93 10.40
C TRP A 33 7.45 19.10 10.04
N LEU A 34 8.45 18.85 9.21
CA LEU A 34 9.40 19.86 8.76
C LEU A 34 8.71 20.97 7.95
N VAL A 35 7.82 20.61 7.01
CA VAL A 35 7.05 21.58 6.22
C VAL A 35 6.19 22.47 7.11
N ILE A 36 5.47 21.88 8.08
CA ILE A 36 4.67 22.64 9.06
C ILE A 36 5.55 23.61 9.84
N LYS A 37 6.76 23.18 10.22
CA LYS A 37 7.72 24.01 10.97
C LYS A 37 8.25 25.18 10.17
N ILE A 38 8.63 24.95 8.92
CA ILE A 38 9.11 26.00 8.01
C ILE A 38 7.99 27.02 7.77
N GLN A 39 6.77 26.56 7.47
CA GLN A 39 5.61 27.42 7.24
C GLN A 39 5.33 28.32 8.46
N ARG A 40 5.27 27.74 9.66
CA ARG A 40 5.05 28.51 10.90
C ARG A 40 6.16 29.50 11.19
N GLN A 41 7.41 29.13 10.93
CA GLN A 41 8.53 30.04 11.15
C GLN A 41 8.44 31.26 10.23
N SER A 42 8.11 31.05 8.95
CA SER A 42 7.91 32.13 7.98
C SER A 42 6.82 33.10 8.44
N GLN A 43 5.70 32.59 8.96
CA GLN A 43 4.62 33.43 9.49
C GLN A 43 5.04 34.23 10.75
N LEU A 44 5.82 33.62 11.63
CA LEU A 44 6.21 34.20 12.91
C LEU A 44 7.50 35.05 12.86
N HIS A 45 8.12 35.20 11.68
CA HIS A 45 9.40 35.90 11.49
C HIS A 45 10.50 35.47 12.49
N ASN A 46 10.48 34.20 12.89
CA ASN A 46 11.41 33.68 13.89
C ASN A 46 12.81 33.45 13.28
N SER A 47 13.86 33.67 14.09
CA SER A 47 15.25 33.44 13.68
C SER A 47 15.50 32.00 13.21
N ILE A 48 16.26 31.84 12.12
CA ILE A 48 16.76 30.55 11.59
C ILE A 48 17.45 29.72 12.67
N LYS A 49 18.13 30.38 13.62
CA LYS A 49 18.77 29.71 14.76
C LYS A 49 17.78 28.90 15.60
N LYS A 50 16.57 29.43 15.82
CA LYS A 50 15.52 28.75 16.61
C LYS A 50 14.94 27.54 15.87
N LEU A 51 14.82 27.60 14.55
CA LEU A 51 14.47 26.43 13.74
C LEU A 51 15.56 25.36 13.85
N GLY A 52 16.83 25.74 13.67
CA GLY A 52 17.97 24.83 13.80
C GLY A 52 18.00 24.13 15.16
N THR A 53 17.80 24.86 16.27
CA THR A 53 17.70 24.25 17.60
C THR A 53 16.52 23.30 17.72
N THR A 54 15.36 23.63 17.15
CA THR A 54 14.17 22.79 17.20
C THR A 54 14.38 21.47 16.44
N ILE A 55 14.97 21.56 15.24
CA ILE A 55 15.33 20.39 14.42
C ILE A 55 16.36 19.54 15.15
N GLY A 56 17.42 20.15 15.70
CA GLY A 56 18.45 19.44 16.46
C GLY A 56 17.89 18.70 17.68
N VAL A 57 17.00 19.34 18.45
CA VAL A 57 16.34 18.69 19.60
C VAL A 57 15.48 17.50 19.15
N ALA A 58 14.71 17.66 18.08
CA ALA A 58 13.91 16.56 17.54
C ALA A 58 14.79 15.40 17.07
N ALA A 59 15.87 15.66 16.33
CA ALA A 59 16.82 14.65 15.85
C ALA A 59 17.50 13.89 17.00
N ILE A 60 17.94 14.59 18.04
CA ILE A 60 18.53 13.95 19.23
C ILE A 60 17.49 13.06 19.93
N ALA A 61 16.25 13.54 20.09
CA ALA A 61 15.18 12.76 20.70
C ALA A 61 14.81 11.53 19.85
N THR A 62 14.82 11.64 18.51
CA THR A 62 14.65 10.52 17.58
C THR A 62 15.74 9.46 17.79
N ALA A 63 17.00 9.86 17.75
CA ALA A 63 18.14 8.95 17.91
C ALA A 63 18.12 8.27 19.29
N ALA A 64 17.88 9.05 20.36
CA ALA A 64 17.79 8.52 21.72
C ALA A 64 16.66 7.49 21.85
N THR A 65 15.49 7.79 21.29
CA THR A 65 14.33 6.88 21.36
C THR A 65 14.57 5.61 20.55
N PHE A 66 15.14 5.73 19.34
CA PHE A 66 15.53 4.59 18.53
C PHE A 66 16.53 3.69 19.26
N LEU A 67 17.58 4.25 19.87
CA LEU A 67 18.57 3.49 20.64
C LEU A 67 17.97 2.80 21.86
N VAL A 68 17.03 3.46 22.55
CA VAL A 68 16.30 2.84 23.67
C VAL A 68 15.50 1.64 23.20
N PHE A 69 14.73 1.76 22.10
CA PHE A 69 13.97 0.64 21.57
C PHE A 69 14.85 -0.47 21.01
N LEU A 70 15.97 -0.13 20.39
CA LEU A 70 16.95 -1.12 19.93
C LEU A 70 17.55 -1.89 21.11
N GLY A 71 17.89 -1.19 22.21
CA GLY A 71 18.37 -1.80 23.44
C GLY A 71 17.33 -2.73 24.09
N ILE A 72 16.08 -2.27 24.19
CA ILE A 72 14.96 -3.09 24.69
C ILE A 72 14.75 -4.31 23.79
N GLY A 73 14.73 -4.13 22.47
CA GLY A 73 14.58 -5.20 21.49
C GLY A 73 15.66 -6.26 21.63
N LYS A 74 16.92 -5.87 21.82
CA LYS A 74 18.04 -6.78 22.06
C LYS A 74 17.89 -7.59 23.36
N VAL A 75 17.28 -7.03 24.39
CA VAL A 75 17.04 -7.73 25.67
C VAL A 75 15.87 -8.71 25.55
N ILE A 76 14.79 -8.31 24.89
CA ILE A 76 13.58 -9.14 24.75
C ILE A 76 13.78 -10.24 23.70
N PHE A 77 14.48 -9.93 22.60
CA PHE A 77 14.69 -10.82 21.46
C PHE A 77 16.18 -10.95 21.15
N PRO A 78 16.96 -11.69 21.96
CA PRO A 78 18.42 -11.73 21.84
C PRO A 78 18.93 -12.32 20.52
N GLU A 79 18.11 -13.13 19.84
CA GLU A 79 18.44 -13.75 18.56
C GLU A 79 18.01 -12.89 17.36
N LEU A 80 17.19 -11.86 17.55
CA LEU A 80 16.74 -10.96 16.49
C LEU A 80 17.56 -9.67 16.50
N ASN A 81 18.25 -9.40 15.41
CA ASN A 81 19.05 -8.19 15.25
C ASN A 81 18.44 -7.28 14.19
N TRP A 82 17.90 -6.13 14.61
CA TRP A 82 17.32 -5.13 13.70
C TRP A 82 18.34 -4.65 12.65
N VAL A 83 19.60 -4.42 13.06
CA VAL A 83 20.66 -3.97 12.13
C VAL A 83 21.04 -5.09 11.17
N GLY A 84 21.11 -6.33 11.66
CA GLY A 84 21.34 -7.51 10.83
C GLY A 84 20.26 -7.65 9.77
N ALA A 85 18.99 -7.67 10.18
CA ALA A 85 17.84 -7.74 9.28
C ALA A 85 17.83 -6.62 8.23
N TYR A 86 18.20 -5.39 8.61
CA TYR A 86 18.35 -4.29 7.66
C TYR A 86 19.44 -4.55 6.62
N LEU A 87 20.62 -5.01 7.05
CA LEU A 87 21.74 -5.32 6.15
C LEU A 87 21.43 -6.51 5.23
N ASP A 88 20.78 -7.55 5.76
CA ASP A 88 20.33 -8.71 4.99
C ASP A 88 19.29 -8.29 3.94
N ALA A 89 18.35 -7.41 4.31
CA ALA A 89 17.37 -6.85 3.38
C ALA A 89 18.02 -6.00 2.27
N GLN A 90 19.14 -5.33 2.54
CA GLN A 90 19.91 -4.62 1.49
C GLN A 90 20.58 -5.57 0.49
N GLY A 91 20.80 -6.84 0.86
CA GLY A 91 21.30 -7.87 -0.05
C GLY A 91 20.28 -8.29 -1.12
N ILE A 92 19.00 -7.96 -0.92
CA ILE A 92 17.94 -8.26 -1.89
C ILE A 92 17.94 -7.19 -2.97
N ASN A 93 18.16 -7.59 -4.23
CA ASN A 93 17.96 -6.68 -5.36
C ASN A 93 16.46 -6.45 -5.61
N LEU A 94 15.87 -5.48 -4.90
CA LEU A 94 14.46 -5.12 -5.00
C LEU A 94 14.04 -4.72 -6.44
N SER A 95 14.98 -4.36 -7.30
CA SER A 95 14.68 -4.06 -8.71
C SER A 95 14.24 -5.29 -9.51
N ASN A 96 14.61 -6.51 -9.08
CA ASN A 96 14.16 -7.76 -9.71
C ASN A 96 12.65 -8.02 -9.52
N PHE A 97 12.04 -7.32 -8.56
CA PHE A 97 10.62 -7.40 -8.26
C PHE A 97 9.87 -6.14 -8.71
N ALA A 98 10.60 -5.07 -9.01
CA ALA A 98 10.07 -3.81 -9.47
C ALA A 98 9.54 -3.93 -10.90
N SER A 99 8.40 -3.30 -11.19
CA SER A 99 7.98 -3.05 -12.56
C SER A 99 8.72 -1.82 -13.09
N LYS A 100 9.13 -1.84 -14.37
CA LYS A 100 9.63 -0.63 -15.06
C LYS A 100 8.53 0.43 -15.19
N ASP A 101 7.27 0.01 -15.13
CA ASP A 101 6.12 0.90 -15.09
C ASP A 101 5.85 1.39 -13.66
N PRO A 102 5.46 2.66 -13.47
CA PRO A 102 4.98 3.16 -12.18
C PRO A 102 3.56 2.63 -11.90
N VAL A 103 3.44 1.32 -11.64
CA VAL A 103 2.15 0.63 -11.42
C VAL A 103 1.34 1.25 -10.28
N TRP A 104 2.00 1.85 -9.30
CA TRP A 104 1.35 2.61 -8.21
C TRP A 104 0.53 3.82 -8.72
N LEU A 105 0.82 4.40 -9.89
CA LEU A 105 -0.01 5.44 -10.50
C LEU A 105 -1.31 4.90 -11.11
N LYS A 106 -1.37 3.59 -11.36
CA LYS A 106 -2.54 2.90 -11.92
C LYS A 106 -3.51 2.41 -10.84
N ASP A 107 -3.15 2.51 -9.55
CA ASP A 107 -4.04 2.12 -8.45
C ASP A 107 -5.02 3.26 -8.12
N ILE A 108 -6.32 2.96 -8.22
CA ILE A 108 -7.41 3.91 -7.97
C ILE A 108 -7.45 4.43 -6.53
N SER A 109 -6.83 3.75 -5.56
CA SER A 109 -6.76 4.22 -4.18
C SER A 109 -5.95 5.52 -4.04
N LEU A 110 -5.00 5.80 -4.95
CA LEU A 110 -4.28 7.08 -4.99
C LEU A 110 -5.21 8.26 -5.27
N LEU A 111 -6.37 8.02 -5.91
CA LEU A 111 -7.37 9.05 -6.15
C LEU A 111 -7.96 9.59 -4.86
N VAL A 112 -7.93 8.85 -3.76
CA VAL A 112 -8.45 9.31 -2.46
C VAL A 112 -7.65 10.49 -1.91
N PRO A 113 -6.33 10.36 -1.63
CA PRO A 113 -5.53 11.49 -1.17
C PRO A 113 -5.40 12.59 -2.25
N ALA A 114 -5.46 12.26 -3.55
CA ALA A 114 -5.47 13.26 -4.62
C ALA A 114 -6.76 14.11 -4.64
N SER A 115 -7.92 13.47 -4.49
CA SER A 115 -9.23 14.12 -4.37
C SER A 115 -9.26 15.08 -3.18
N ILE A 116 -8.73 14.63 -2.05
CA ILE A 116 -8.58 15.46 -0.85
C ILE A 116 -7.64 16.64 -1.13
N LEU A 117 -6.50 16.44 -1.79
CA LEU A 117 -5.59 17.54 -2.14
C LEU A 117 -6.30 18.62 -2.97
N ILE A 118 -7.06 18.22 -4.00
CA ILE A 118 -7.82 19.15 -4.85
C ILE A 118 -8.86 19.90 -4.00
N PHE A 119 -9.61 19.19 -3.16
CA PHE A 119 -10.60 19.80 -2.27
C PHE A 119 -9.96 20.82 -1.31
N VAL A 120 -8.87 20.45 -0.62
CA VAL A 120 -8.22 21.34 0.35
C VAL A 120 -7.54 22.53 -0.34
N ALA A 121 -7.03 22.35 -1.56
CA ALA A 121 -6.53 23.46 -2.37
C ALA A 121 -7.66 24.46 -2.69
N ALA A 122 -8.82 23.96 -3.10
CA ALA A 122 -9.99 24.77 -3.41
C ALA A 122 -10.48 25.56 -2.18
N VAL A 123 -10.55 24.92 -1.01
CA VAL A 123 -10.87 25.56 0.26
C VAL A 123 -9.82 26.60 0.66
N TRP A 124 -8.53 26.29 0.52
CA TRP A 124 -7.44 27.22 0.80
C TRP A 124 -7.49 28.47 -0.09
N PHE A 125 -7.79 28.33 -1.39
CA PHE A 125 -7.93 29.47 -2.29
C PHE A 125 -9.04 30.44 -1.84
N LYS A 126 -10.15 29.93 -1.33
CA LYS A 126 -11.24 30.75 -0.75
C LYS A 126 -10.85 31.33 0.61
N ASN A 127 -10.18 30.54 1.45
CA ASN A 127 -9.88 30.87 2.85
C ASN A 127 -8.39 31.13 3.08
N LYS A 128 -7.73 31.92 2.21
CA LYS A 128 -6.27 32.13 2.26
C LYS A 128 -5.75 32.64 3.59
N LYS A 129 -6.55 33.36 4.37
CA LYS A 129 -6.19 33.89 5.70
C LYS A 129 -6.38 32.89 6.84
N SER A 130 -7.05 31.76 6.60
CA SER A 130 -7.29 30.76 7.63
C SER A 130 -6.05 29.90 7.87
N ASN A 131 -5.56 29.91 9.11
CA ASN A 131 -4.45 29.04 9.51
C ASN A 131 -4.79 27.55 9.33
N ALA A 132 -6.06 27.16 9.53
CA ALA A 132 -6.49 25.77 9.35
C ALA A 132 -6.44 25.37 7.87
N ALA A 133 -6.94 26.22 6.97
CA ALA A 133 -6.90 25.94 5.52
C ALA A 133 -5.45 25.90 4.99
N GLN A 134 -4.60 26.83 5.43
CA GLN A 134 -3.17 26.84 5.07
C GLN A 134 -2.45 25.57 5.56
N LEU A 135 -2.71 25.15 6.81
CA LEU A 135 -2.11 23.95 7.38
C LEU A 135 -2.61 22.68 6.68
N GLY A 136 -3.91 22.59 6.40
CA GLY A 136 -4.50 21.48 5.68
C GLY A 136 -3.91 21.31 4.28
N PHE A 137 -3.79 22.41 3.53
CA PHE A 137 -3.13 22.41 2.22
C PHE A 137 -1.67 21.95 2.32
N SER A 138 -0.88 22.49 3.26
CA SER A 138 0.52 22.12 3.42
C SER A 138 0.72 20.65 3.80
N ILE A 139 -0.13 20.10 4.68
CA ILE A 139 -0.09 18.67 5.04
C ILE A 139 -0.40 17.80 3.81
N SER A 140 -1.49 18.08 3.10
CA SER A 140 -1.89 17.27 1.95
C SER A 140 -0.88 17.36 0.81
N ALA A 141 -0.40 18.57 0.49
CA ALA A 141 0.54 18.79 -0.59
C ALA A 141 1.90 18.14 -0.30
N SER A 142 2.42 18.27 0.93
CA SER A 142 3.67 17.61 1.32
C SER A 142 3.56 16.09 1.33
N SER A 143 2.40 15.53 1.71
CA SER A 143 2.16 14.08 1.65
C SER A 143 2.17 13.55 0.21
N ILE A 144 1.49 14.21 -0.72
CA ILE A 144 1.50 13.80 -2.14
C ILE A 144 2.89 14.02 -2.75
N ALA A 145 3.52 15.16 -2.50
CA ALA A 145 4.88 15.43 -2.99
C ALA A 145 5.90 14.41 -2.47
N PHE A 146 5.79 14.02 -1.19
CA PHE A 146 6.59 12.93 -0.64
C PHE A 146 6.39 11.66 -1.44
N MET A 147 5.14 11.23 -1.69
CA MET A 147 4.88 10.00 -2.45
C MET A 147 5.47 10.07 -3.86
N LEU A 148 5.35 11.20 -4.56
CA LEU A 148 5.88 11.38 -5.92
C LEU A 148 7.42 11.29 -5.98
N VAL A 149 8.12 11.68 -4.91
CA VAL A 149 9.59 11.62 -4.82
C VAL A 149 10.07 10.29 -4.26
N PHE A 150 9.42 9.80 -3.20
CA PHE A 150 9.75 8.55 -2.53
C PHE A 150 9.48 7.34 -3.44
N SER A 151 8.41 7.39 -4.23
CA SER A 151 7.96 6.21 -4.98
C SER A 151 8.95 5.71 -6.03
N PRO A 152 9.51 6.58 -6.89
CA PRO A 152 10.53 6.18 -7.84
C PRO A 152 11.85 5.71 -7.21
N LEU A 153 12.13 6.11 -5.96
CA LEU A 153 13.40 5.79 -5.28
C LEU A 153 13.36 4.43 -4.56
N MET A 154 12.18 3.83 -4.41
CA MET A 154 11.99 2.57 -3.69
C MET A 154 11.52 1.49 -4.67
N GLY A 155 12.44 0.63 -5.11
CA GLY A 155 12.13 -0.46 -6.06
C GLY A 155 11.00 -1.40 -5.59
N GLY A 156 10.85 -1.59 -4.27
CA GLY A 156 9.79 -2.41 -3.68
C GLY A 156 8.37 -1.85 -3.79
N ILE A 157 8.17 -0.60 -4.20
CA ILE A 157 6.83 0.02 -4.24
C ILE A 157 5.90 -0.63 -5.26
N ALA A 158 6.42 -1.25 -6.32
CA ALA A 158 5.57 -2.03 -7.22
C ALA A 158 4.92 -3.24 -6.51
N LEU A 159 5.52 -3.73 -5.43
CA LEU A 159 5.05 -4.88 -4.64
C LEU A 159 4.05 -4.49 -3.55
N GLU A 160 4.20 -3.28 -3.01
CA GLU A 160 3.53 -2.81 -1.80
C GLU A 160 2.77 -1.50 -2.02
N ALA A 161 2.51 -1.12 -3.27
CA ALA A 161 1.80 0.11 -3.64
C ALA A 161 0.58 0.40 -2.74
N PRO A 162 -0.26 -0.60 -2.39
CA PRO A 162 -1.45 -0.34 -1.58
C PRO A 162 -1.10 0.06 -0.14
N MET A 163 -0.04 -0.51 0.43
CA MET A 163 0.44 -0.16 1.77
C MET A 163 1.06 1.24 1.80
N TYR A 164 1.76 1.65 0.74
CA TYR A 164 2.30 3.00 0.68
C TYR A 164 1.25 4.06 0.40
N GLN A 165 0.21 3.72 -0.38
CA GLN A 165 -0.95 4.59 -0.58
C GLN A 165 -1.78 4.72 0.70
N ALA A 166 -1.94 3.62 1.44
CA ALA A 166 -2.55 3.58 2.76
C ALA A 166 -1.93 4.59 3.73
N MET A 167 -0.60 4.70 3.70
CA MET A 167 0.17 5.61 4.54
C MET A 167 -0.18 7.10 4.31
N LEU A 168 -0.76 7.44 3.15
CA LEU A 168 -1.18 8.81 2.80
C LEU A 168 -2.55 9.18 3.38
N TRP A 169 -3.31 8.22 3.89
CA TRP A 169 -4.66 8.47 4.42
C TRP A 169 -4.66 9.34 5.68
N PRO A 170 -3.87 9.04 6.74
CA PRO A 170 -3.85 9.88 7.93
C PRO A 170 -3.60 11.37 7.63
N PRO A 171 -2.57 11.79 6.86
CA PRO A 171 -2.39 13.20 6.55
C PRO A 171 -3.50 13.77 5.67
N ALA A 172 -4.06 13.00 4.74
CA ALA A 172 -5.20 13.45 3.94
C ALA A 172 -6.44 13.70 4.80
N LEU A 173 -6.79 12.79 5.72
CA LEU A 173 -7.93 12.96 6.62
C LEU A 173 -7.74 14.14 7.58
N ILE A 174 -6.52 14.35 8.10
CA ILE A 174 -6.19 15.54 8.91
C ILE A 174 -6.37 16.81 8.08
N ALA A 175 -5.88 16.83 6.84
CA ALA A 175 -6.01 17.97 5.94
C ALA A 175 -7.47 18.29 5.57
N LEU A 176 -8.28 17.25 5.33
CA LEU A 176 -9.71 17.35 5.10
C LEU A 176 -10.39 17.96 6.32
N ALA A 177 -10.14 17.43 7.52
CA ALA A 177 -10.73 17.95 8.76
C ALA A 177 -10.38 19.43 8.99
N LEU A 178 -9.11 19.81 8.82
CA LEU A 178 -8.68 21.20 8.95
C LEU A 178 -9.36 22.13 7.92
N SER A 179 -9.51 21.66 6.68
CA SER A 179 -10.21 22.41 5.63
C SER A 179 -11.69 22.58 5.92
N ILE A 180 -12.37 21.53 6.38
CA ILE A 180 -13.78 21.59 6.78
C ILE A 180 -13.97 22.53 7.98
N VAL A 181 -13.13 22.42 9.01
CA VAL A 181 -13.17 23.35 10.16
C VAL A 181 -12.95 24.80 9.72
N SER A 182 -12.15 25.03 8.67
CA SER A 182 -11.92 26.37 8.14
C SER A 182 -13.15 27.00 7.45
N THR A 183 -14.12 26.18 7.03
CA THR A 183 -15.35 26.63 6.38
C THR A 183 -16.53 26.70 7.34
N MET A 184 -16.49 25.94 8.45
CA MET A 184 -17.54 25.92 9.47
C MET A 184 -17.54 27.20 10.32
N LYS A 185 -18.73 27.66 10.72
CA LYS A 185 -18.90 28.63 11.81
C LYS A 185 -19.01 27.90 13.14
N GLN A 186 -18.69 28.59 14.24
CA GLN A 186 -19.09 28.15 15.59
C GLN A 186 -20.61 28.26 15.73
N GLU A 187 -21.35 27.34 15.10
CA GLU A 187 -22.79 27.20 15.28
C GLU A 187 -23.09 26.24 16.43
N GLN A 188 -24.19 26.49 17.14
CA GLN A 188 -24.72 25.51 18.09
C GLN A 188 -25.24 24.30 17.30
N TRP A 189 -24.81 23.10 17.71
CA TRP A 189 -25.25 21.86 17.10
C TRP A 189 -26.75 21.70 17.34
N ASN A 190 -27.54 21.76 16.27
CA ASN A 190 -28.97 21.52 16.33
C ASN A 190 -29.29 20.07 15.94
N LEU A 191 -30.54 19.63 16.18
CA LEU A 191 -30.97 18.26 15.89
C LEU A 191 -30.72 17.89 14.42
N THR A 192 -30.94 18.81 13.48
CA THR A 192 -30.70 18.58 12.04
C THR A 192 -29.23 18.28 11.77
N THR A 193 -28.30 19.03 12.36
CA THR A 193 -26.86 18.80 12.24
C THR A 193 -26.48 17.42 12.77
N ILE A 194 -27.03 17.01 13.91
CA ILE A 194 -26.77 15.70 14.52
C ILE A 194 -27.30 14.58 13.62
N VAL A 195 -28.53 14.72 13.11
CA VAL A 195 -29.15 13.73 12.19
C VAL A 195 -28.33 13.61 10.91
N VAL A 196 -27.92 14.73 10.30
CA VAL A 196 -27.06 14.71 9.12
C VAL A 196 -25.75 14.00 9.42
N ALA A 197 -25.06 14.34 10.52
CA ALA A 197 -23.81 13.68 10.89
C ALA A 197 -23.98 12.16 11.09
N ALA A 198 -25.07 11.72 11.72
CA ALA A 198 -25.39 10.30 11.89
C ALA A 198 -25.62 9.60 10.53
N VAL A 199 -26.38 10.23 9.63
CA VAL A 199 -26.61 9.72 8.27
C VAL A 199 -25.30 9.62 7.49
N VAL A 200 -24.42 10.62 7.59
CA VAL A 200 -23.09 10.58 6.96
C VAL A 200 -22.27 9.39 7.44
N ILE A 201 -22.26 9.09 8.75
CA ILE A 201 -21.55 7.93 9.30
C ILE A 201 -22.10 6.63 8.70
N VAL A 202 -23.43 6.48 8.64
CA VAL A 202 -24.09 5.30 8.05
C VAL A 202 -23.71 5.15 6.58
N ILE A 203 -23.75 6.23 5.78
CA ILE A 203 -23.38 6.18 4.36
C ILE A 203 -21.91 5.76 4.19
N ILE A 204 -20.99 6.33 4.97
CA ILE A 204 -19.57 5.97 4.93
C ILE A 204 -19.36 4.49 5.26
N ALA A 205 -20.04 3.99 6.29
CA ALA A 205 -19.94 2.58 6.68
C ALA A 205 -20.49 1.66 5.58
N THR A 206 -21.67 1.96 5.04
CA THR A 206 -22.28 1.19 3.95
C THR A 206 -21.42 1.19 2.69
N ALA A 207 -20.82 2.33 2.32
CA ALA A 207 -19.87 2.42 1.21
C ALA A 207 -18.64 1.53 1.44
N GLY A 208 -18.20 1.39 2.68
CA GLY A 208 -17.10 0.48 3.07
C GLY A 208 -17.37 -0.98 2.75
N HIS A 209 -18.63 -1.43 2.81
CA HIS A 209 -19.02 -2.81 2.50
C HIS A 209 -19.16 -3.10 0.98
N SER A 210 -18.87 -2.15 0.09
CA SER A 210 -18.94 -2.38 -1.35
C SER A 210 -17.96 -3.49 -1.78
N THR A 211 -18.47 -4.49 -2.50
CA THR A 211 -17.68 -5.56 -3.13
C THR A 211 -17.53 -5.38 -4.63
N ALA A 212 -18.03 -4.27 -5.19
CA ALA A 212 -17.89 -3.97 -6.61
C ALA A 212 -16.41 -3.84 -6.98
N ILE A 213 -16.03 -4.21 -8.21
CA ILE A 213 -14.70 -3.95 -8.75
C ILE A 213 -14.84 -2.75 -9.71
N ILE A 214 -14.09 -1.68 -9.44
CA ILE A 214 -14.12 -0.45 -10.21
C ILE A 214 -12.81 -0.35 -11.00
N GLY A 215 -12.93 -0.22 -12.32
CA GLY A 215 -11.79 0.00 -13.20
C GLY A 215 -11.19 1.39 -13.05
N LEU A 216 -10.00 1.60 -13.62
CA LEU A 216 -9.26 2.85 -13.48
C LEU A 216 -10.06 4.06 -14.00
N HIS A 217 -10.66 3.94 -15.19
CA HIS A 217 -11.40 5.03 -15.83
C HIS A 217 -12.69 5.40 -15.07
N GLU A 218 -13.42 4.40 -14.59
CA GLU A 218 -14.59 4.57 -13.74
C GLU A 218 -14.20 5.24 -12.42
N GLY A 219 -13.08 4.81 -11.83
CA GLY A 219 -12.50 5.42 -10.63
C GLY A 219 -12.19 6.90 -10.81
N TRP A 220 -11.53 7.28 -11.92
CA TRP A 220 -11.26 8.68 -12.26
C TRP A 220 -12.54 9.52 -12.36
N LEU A 221 -13.57 9.00 -13.02
CA LEU A 221 -14.84 9.69 -13.18
C LEU A 221 -15.54 9.90 -11.84
N ILE A 222 -15.62 8.86 -11.01
CA ILE A 222 -16.21 8.91 -9.66
C ILE A 222 -15.46 9.93 -8.81
N ALA A 223 -14.13 9.84 -8.75
CA ALA A 223 -13.28 10.76 -8.01
C ALA A 223 -13.48 12.23 -8.45
N ALA A 224 -13.52 12.47 -9.76
CA ALA A 224 -13.73 13.81 -10.32
C ALA A 224 -15.09 14.37 -9.92
N ILE A 225 -16.18 13.60 -10.11
CA ILE A 225 -17.55 14.04 -9.78
C ILE A 225 -17.66 14.38 -8.30
N LEU A 226 -17.22 13.47 -7.41
CA LEU A 226 -17.31 13.65 -5.96
C LEU A 226 -16.47 14.84 -5.49
N THR A 227 -15.25 15.00 -6.02
CA THR A 227 -14.35 16.09 -5.66
C THR A 227 -14.87 17.44 -6.11
N ILE A 228 -15.29 17.55 -7.38
CA ILE A 228 -15.84 18.80 -7.93
C ILE A 228 -17.11 19.19 -7.17
N THR A 229 -17.98 18.22 -6.88
CA THR A 229 -19.21 18.47 -6.11
C THR A 229 -18.87 18.94 -4.71
N ALA A 230 -17.99 18.25 -3.99
CA ALA A 230 -17.58 18.60 -2.63
C ALA A 230 -16.91 19.99 -2.57
N ALA A 231 -15.99 20.28 -3.49
CA ALA A 231 -15.34 21.58 -3.57
C ALA A 231 -16.33 22.69 -3.91
N GLY A 232 -17.22 22.45 -4.88
CA GLY A 232 -18.27 23.39 -5.29
C GLY A 232 -19.20 23.75 -4.13
N ILE A 233 -19.72 22.76 -3.40
CA ILE A 233 -20.58 23.05 -2.25
C ILE A 233 -19.82 23.76 -1.13
N ALA A 234 -18.56 23.41 -0.85
CA ALA A 234 -17.77 24.09 0.18
C ALA A 234 -17.44 25.56 -0.20
N ILE A 235 -17.26 25.84 -1.49
CA ILE A 235 -16.92 27.18 -2.00
C ILE A 235 -18.15 28.07 -2.14
N TYR A 236 -19.25 27.57 -2.70
CA TYR A 236 -20.40 28.41 -3.06
C TYR A 236 -21.53 28.38 -2.04
N SER A 237 -21.40 27.60 -0.96
CA SER A 237 -22.41 27.51 0.08
C SER A 237 -22.67 28.81 0.82
N ASN A 238 -23.95 29.02 1.15
CA ASN A 238 -24.35 30.03 2.12
C ASN A 238 -23.78 29.67 3.50
N GLN A 239 -23.14 30.67 4.12
CA GLN A 239 -22.53 30.59 5.44
C GLN A 239 -23.47 30.07 6.55
N LYS A 240 -24.79 30.22 6.38
CA LYS A 240 -25.81 29.71 7.32
C LYS A 240 -25.89 28.16 7.36
N PHE A 241 -25.45 27.49 6.32
CA PHE A 241 -25.50 26.02 6.23
C PHE A 241 -24.10 25.39 6.17
N ALA A 242 -23.06 26.15 6.53
CA ALA A 242 -21.68 25.74 6.39
C ALA A 242 -21.36 24.43 7.13
N THR A 243 -21.94 24.24 8.32
CA THR A 243 -21.78 23.03 9.14
C THR A 243 -22.34 21.79 8.44
N ILE A 244 -23.59 21.86 7.96
CA ILE A 244 -24.25 20.75 7.25
C ILE A 244 -23.51 20.45 5.95
N ILE A 245 -23.10 21.48 5.21
CA ILE A 245 -22.38 21.34 3.95
C ILE A 245 -20.99 20.76 4.16
N GLY A 246 -20.34 21.09 5.29
CA GLY A 246 -19.12 20.43 5.73
C GLY A 246 -19.31 18.91 5.89
N PHE A 247 -20.38 18.48 6.58
CA PHE A 247 -20.69 17.05 6.69
C PHE A 247 -20.99 16.40 5.35
N ILE A 248 -21.72 17.06 4.44
CA ILE A 248 -21.98 16.53 3.10
C ILE A 248 -20.68 16.40 2.31
N ALA A 249 -19.78 17.39 2.37
CA ALA A 249 -18.48 17.31 1.70
C ALA A 249 -17.63 16.15 2.26
N VAL A 250 -17.62 15.96 3.58
CA VAL A 250 -17.00 14.80 4.23
C VAL A 250 -17.63 13.50 3.73
N CYS A 251 -18.96 13.43 3.66
CA CYS A 251 -19.66 12.25 3.15
C CYS A 251 -19.23 11.92 1.73
N LEU A 252 -19.24 12.90 0.81
CA LEU A 252 -18.85 12.69 -0.59
C LEU A 252 -17.42 12.20 -0.72
N LEU A 253 -16.47 12.82 -0.01
CA LEU A 253 -15.05 12.49 -0.12
C LEU A 253 -14.68 11.20 0.60
N VAL A 254 -15.23 10.97 1.81
CA VAL A 254 -14.89 9.79 2.61
C VAL A 254 -15.65 8.56 2.13
N ALA A 255 -16.95 8.65 1.82
CA ALA A 255 -17.68 7.51 1.25
C ALA A 255 -17.17 7.21 -0.17
N GLY A 256 -16.88 8.24 -0.96
CA GLY A 256 -16.17 8.09 -2.24
C GLY A 256 -14.82 7.41 -2.08
N GLY A 257 -14.06 7.82 -1.06
CA GLY A 257 -12.78 7.19 -0.72
C GLY A 257 -12.92 5.72 -0.35
N GLN A 258 -13.94 5.36 0.44
CA GLN A 258 -14.25 3.96 0.76
C GLN A 258 -14.56 3.15 -0.51
N LEU A 259 -15.42 3.66 -1.39
CA LEU A 259 -15.72 3.00 -2.67
C LEU A 259 -14.47 2.81 -3.51
N LEU A 260 -13.69 3.88 -3.76
CA LEU A 260 -12.48 3.81 -4.59
C LEU A 260 -11.43 2.86 -4.00
N GLN A 261 -11.28 2.83 -2.68
CA GLN A 261 -10.30 1.98 -2.01
C GLN A 261 -10.71 0.50 -1.94
N ASN A 262 -11.96 0.23 -1.60
CA ASN A 262 -12.42 -1.14 -1.36
C ASN A 262 -12.78 -1.84 -2.66
N SER A 263 -13.16 -1.07 -3.69
CA SER A 263 -13.45 -1.59 -5.03
C SER A 263 -12.23 -1.72 -5.94
N ARG A 264 -11.01 -1.61 -5.40
CA ARG A 264 -9.78 -1.81 -6.16
C ARG A 264 -9.63 -3.27 -6.60
N GLY A 265 -9.16 -3.45 -7.83
CA GLY A 265 -8.74 -4.76 -8.34
C GLY A 265 -7.44 -5.26 -7.69
N PRO A 266 -7.00 -6.49 -8.05
CA PRO A 266 -5.73 -7.04 -7.60
C PRO A 266 -4.56 -6.23 -8.15
N LEU A 267 -3.72 -5.72 -7.25
CA LEU A 267 -2.49 -4.99 -7.58
C LEU A 267 -1.48 -5.13 -6.43
N GLY A 268 -0.30 -5.69 -6.74
CA GLY A 268 0.82 -5.89 -5.81
C GLY A 268 0.94 -7.34 -5.28
N LEU A 269 1.90 -7.57 -4.39
CA LEU A 269 2.19 -8.89 -3.79
C LEU A 269 1.41 -9.19 -2.50
N TYR A 270 1.05 -8.15 -1.75
CA TYR A 270 0.41 -8.34 -0.47
C TYR A 270 -1.09 -8.57 -0.63
N TYR A 271 -1.55 -9.64 0.02
CA TYR A 271 -2.88 -9.81 0.59
C TYR A 271 -3.80 -8.60 0.38
N LEU A 272 -4.49 -8.66 -0.76
CA LEU A 272 -5.07 -7.50 -1.37
C LEU A 272 -6.18 -6.88 -0.52
N SER A 273 -5.96 -5.62 -0.17
CA SER A 273 -6.93 -4.69 0.42
C SER A 273 -7.23 -4.91 1.90
N PRO A 274 -6.27 -4.57 2.81
CA PRO A 274 -6.54 -4.50 4.25
C PRO A 274 -7.74 -3.60 4.59
N TYR A 275 -8.07 -2.65 3.71
CA TYR A 275 -9.23 -1.78 3.86
C TYR A 275 -10.56 -2.45 3.56
N ASN A 276 -10.63 -3.26 2.50
CA ASN A 276 -11.84 -4.00 2.18
C ASN A 276 -12.19 -4.96 3.33
N TRP A 277 -11.18 -5.61 3.91
CA TRP A 277 -11.36 -6.56 5.02
C TRP A 277 -11.60 -5.92 6.39
N ALA A 278 -11.54 -4.59 6.49
CA ALA A 278 -12.07 -3.89 7.67
C ALA A 278 -13.60 -3.92 7.71
N TYR A 279 -14.24 -4.12 6.56
CA TYR A 279 -15.70 -4.17 6.40
C TYR A 279 -16.20 -5.55 5.97
N ASN A 280 -15.41 -6.30 5.22
CA ASN A 280 -15.78 -7.60 4.68
C ASN A 280 -14.95 -8.73 5.29
N ASP A 281 -15.41 -9.98 5.07
CA ASP A 281 -14.71 -11.15 5.59
C ASP A 281 -13.26 -11.19 5.11
N ASN A 282 -12.36 -11.49 6.05
CA ASN A 282 -10.93 -11.50 5.82
C ASN A 282 -10.49 -12.92 5.36
N PRO A 283 -10.09 -13.10 4.09
CA PRO A 283 -9.75 -14.42 3.55
C PRO A 283 -8.34 -14.88 3.93
N ILE A 284 -7.59 -14.12 4.73
CA ILE A 284 -6.17 -14.36 4.98
C ILE A 284 -5.91 -15.72 5.63
N SER A 285 -6.70 -16.08 6.62
CA SER A 285 -6.55 -17.38 7.29
C SER A 285 -6.74 -18.53 6.30
N GLU A 286 -7.73 -18.42 5.42
CA GLU A 286 -8.00 -19.42 4.39
C GLU A 286 -6.86 -19.49 3.37
N LYS A 287 -6.37 -18.34 2.87
CA LYS A 287 -5.21 -18.27 1.97
C LYS A 287 -3.96 -18.90 2.59
N LEU A 288 -3.71 -18.66 3.88
CA LEU A 288 -2.60 -19.26 4.63
C LEU A 288 -2.74 -20.78 4.72
N HIS A 289 -3.92 -21.28 5.09
CA HIS A 289 -4.16 -22.73 5.13
C HIS A 289 -4.00 -23.37 3.75
N THR A 290 -4.50 -22.74 2.68
CA THR A 290 -4.30 -23.22 1.33
C THR A 290 -2.82 -23.27 0.94
N ALA A 291 -2.04 -22.24 1.29
CA ALA A 291 -0.60 -22.23 1.02
C ALA A 291 0.14 -23.36 1.77
N VAL A 292 -0.20 -23.60 3.05
CA VAL A 292 0.35 -24.70 3.86
C VAL A 292 -0.03 -26.06 3.28
N ASN A 293 -1.30 -26.28 2.97
CA ASN A 293 -1.76 -27.55 2.38
C ASN A 293 -1.09 -27.82 1.02
N THR A 294 -0.89 -26.76 0.22
CA THR A 294 -0.17 -26.86 -1.05
C THR A 294 1.30 -27.23 -0.82
N GLN A 295 1.95 -26.64 0.19
CA GLN A 295 3.31 -27.00 0.58
C GLN A 295 3.41 -28.47 1.02
N GLU A 296 2.49 -28.95 1.84
CA GLU A 296 2.44 -30.35 2.27
C GLU A 296 2.29 -31.30 1.08
N TRP A 297 1.41 -30.97 0.14
CA TRP A 297 1.26 -31.73 -1.09
C TRP A 297 2.55 -31.74 -1.92
N LEU A 298 3.22 -30.59 -2.08
CA LEU A 298 4.49 -30.51 -2.82
C LEU A 298 5.57 -31.36 -2.16
N LEU A 299 5.70 -31.34 -0.83
CA LEU A 299 6.67 -32.18 -0.10
C LEU A 299 6.39 -33.66 -0.25
N ALA A 300 5.11 -34.07 -0.30
CA ALA A 300 4.73 -35.45 -0.54
C ALA A 300 5.05 -35.94 -1.96
N ASN A 301 5.22 -35.01 -2.92
CA ASN A 301 5.44 -35.31 -4.33
C ASN A 301 6.85 -34.91 -4.84
N THR A 302 7.75 -34.55 -3.93
CA THR A 302 9.15 -34.19 -4.22
C THR A 302 10.11 -34.95 -3.30
N LYS A 303 11.40 -34.88 -3.60
CA LYS A 303 12.49 -35.49 -2.83
C LYS A 303 13.44 -34.42 -2.33
N ASN A 304 14.17 -34.73 -1.26
CA ASN A 304 15.23 -33.85 -0.73
C ASN A 304 16.40 -33.63 -1.69
N THR A 305 16.51 -34.44 -2.75
CA THR A 305 17.50 -34.28 -3.83
C THR A 305 16.98 -33.42 -4.98
N ASP A 306 15.72 -33.00 -4.96
CA ASP A 306 15.16 -32.22 -6.06
C ASP A 306 15.64 -30.77 -6.02
N THR A 307 16.01 -30.25 -7.19
CA THR A 307 16.21 -28.83 -7.42
C THR A 307 14.93 -28.27 -8.03
N ILE A 308 14.20 -27.47 -7.26
CA ILE A 308 12.87 -26.96 -7.63
C ILE A 308 12.97 -25.50 -8.06
N VAL A 309 12.35 -25.20 -9.19
CA VAL A 309 12.03 -23.83 -9.62
C VAL A 309 10.52 -23.66 -9.72
N THR A 310 10.05 -22.42 -9.62
CA THR A 310 8.61 -22.11 -9.63
C THR A 310 8.18 -21.37 -10.89
N TRP A 311 6.92 -21.51 -11.27
CA TRP A 311 6.26 -20.60 -12.20
C TRP A 311 4.88 -20.24 -11.64
N VAL A 312 4.49 -18.98 -11.74
CA VAL A 312 3.22 -18.49 -11.18
C VAL A 312 2.50 -17.69 -12.24
N GLN A 313 1.28 -18.12 -12.57
CA GLN A 313 0.39 -17.43 -13.49
C GLN A 313 -0.10 -16.11 -12.87
N GLY A 314 -0.04 -15.04 -13.66
CA GLY A 314 -0.61 -13.74 -13.34
C GLY A 314 -0.26 -12.69 -14.40
N ASP A 315 -1.03 -11.61 -14.48
CA ASP A 315 -0.62 -10.42 -15.24
C ASP A 315 0.38 -9.61 -14.41
N TRP A 316 1.63 -10.07 -14.41
CA TRP A 316 2.71 -9.50 -13.61
C TRP A 316 3.00 -8.02 -13.91
N VAL A 317 2.75 -7.60 -15.16
CA VAL A 317 2.93 -6.22 -15.64
C VAL A 317 1.75 -5.36 -15.19
N GLY A 318 0.53 -5.86 -15.32
CA GLY A 318 -0.69 -5.23 -14.79
C GLY A 318 -0.79 -5.24 -13.27
N GLY A 319 0.03 -6.06 -12.60
CA GLY A 319 0.14 -6.12 -11.14
C GLY A 319 -0.66 -7.25 -10.49
N ASP A 320 -1.29 -8.13 -11.26
CA ASP A 320 -1.92 -9.33 -10.74
C ASP A 320 -0.86 -10.38 -10.39
N ARG A 321 -0.72 -10.62 -9.09
CA ARG A 321 0.23 -11.56 -8.51
C ARG A 321 -0.45 -12.41 -7.44
N GLU A 322 -1.75 -12.67 -7.62
CA GLU A 322 -2.60 -13.22 -6.55
C GLU A 322 -2.13 -14.59 -6.03
N LEU A 323 -1.69 -15.49 -6.92
CA LEU A 323 -1.17 -16.80 -6.53
C LEU A 323 0.29 -16.79 -6.06
N TYR A 324 0.95 -15.62 -6.08
CA TYR A 324 2.31 -15.48 -5.58
C TYR A 324 2.43 -15.90 -4.12
N VAL A 325 1.43 -15.61 -3.31
CA VAL A 325 1.43 -15.98 -1.88
C VAL A 325 1.62 -17.49 -1.71
N VAL A 326 0.94 -18.29 -2.54
CA VAL A 326 1.08 -19.75 -2.48
C VAL A 326 2.53 -20.13 -2.79
N ALA A 327 3.10 -19.62 -3.88
CA ALA A 327 4.48 -19.94 -4.27
C ALA A 327 5.56 -19.38 -3.34
N GLY A 328 5.34 -18.20 -2.75
CA GLY A 328 6.30 -17.52 -1.89
C GLY A 328 6.35 -18.07 -0.46
N MET A 329 5.29 -18.75 -0.02
CA MET A 329 5.22 -19.42 1.29
C MET A 329 5.84 -20.82 1.30
N GLN A 330 6.48 -21.20 0.22
CA GLN A 330 7.16 -22.49 0.16
C GLN A 330 8.49 -22.45 0.93
N LEU A 331 8.98 -23.58 1.44
CA LEU A 331 10.23 -23.71 2.19
C LEU A 331 11.45 -23.25 1.39
N TRP A 332 11.39 -23.36 0.07
CA TRP A 332 12.42 -22.86 -0.86
C TRP A 332 12.13 -21.45 -1.39
N GLY A 333 11.04 -20.82 -0.94
CA GLY A 333 10.57 -19.53 -1.41
C GLY A 333 10.24 -19.50 -2.89
N GLU A 334 10.12 -18.29 -3.43
CA GLU A 334 9.86 -18.09 -4.86
C GLU A 334 11.17 -18.22 -5.66
N ASN A 335 11.50 -19.43 -6.09
CA ASN A 335 12.62 -19.70 -7.02
C ASN A 335 12.16 -19.67 -8.49
N ARG A 336 11.60 -18.54 -8.94
CA ARG A 336 10.84 -18.45 -10.20
C ARG A 336 11.69 -18.66 -11.46
N ILE A 337 11.16 -19.28 -12.52
CA ILE A 337 11.79 -19.33 -13.85
C ILE A 337 11.61 -17.98 -14.57
N GLY A 338 10.36 -17.60 -14.84
CA GLY A 338 9.99 -16.43 -15.62
C GLY A 338 8.64 -15.82 -15.23
N LEU A 339 8.32 -14.66 -15.80
CA LEU A 339 7.12 -13.88 -15.49
C LEU A 339 5.92 -14.23 -16.37
N PHE A 340 6.17 -14.70 -17.58
CA PHE A 340 5.13 -14.97 -18.56
C PHE A 340 4.93 -16.47 -18.75
N PRO A 341 3.79 -16.89 -19.32
CA PRO A 341 3.61 -18.26 -19.75
C PRO A 341 4.65 -18.66 -20.81
N GLU A 342 5.03 -17.75 -21.70
CA GLU A 342 6.06 -18.01 -22.71
C GLU A 342 7.43 -17.56 -22.17
N LEU A 343 8.39 -18.49 -22.14
CA LEU A 343 9.75 -18.21 -21.66
C LEU A 343 10.56 -17.44 -22.71
N ASP A 344 11.23 -16.37 -22.28
CA ASP A 344 12.17 -15.61 -23.11
C ASP A 344 13.61 -16.15 -23.01
N GLU A 345 14.56 -15.51 -23.70
CA GLU A 345 15.96 -15.94 -23.71
C GLU A 345 16.61 -15.91 -22.31
N ASP A 346 16.25 -14.94 -21.47
CA ASP A 346 16.79 -14.81 -20.11
C ASP A 346 16.23 -15.91 -19.20
N ASP A 347 14.93 -16.21 -19.31
CA ASP A 347 14.28 -17.31 -18.61
C ASP A 347 14.88 -18.66 -19.00
N LEU A 348 15.15 -18.87 -20.29
CA LEU A 348 15.80 -20.07 -20.81
C LEU A 348 17.26 -20.20 -20.35
N ALA A 349 18.01 -19.09 -20.32
CA ALA A 349 19.37 -19.08 -19.79
C ALA A 349 19.38 -19.46 -18.31
N ARG A 350 18.45 -18.91 -17.52
CA ARG A 350 18.28 -19.25 -16.10
C ARG A 350 17.91 -20.72 -15.91
N LEU A 351 16.99 -21.24 -16.71
CA LEU A 351 16.61 -22.65 -16.66
C LEU A 351 17.81 -23.57 -16.94
N ASN A 352 18.64 -23.23 -17.94
CA ASN A 352 19.86 -23.96 -18.29
C ASN A 352 20.99 -23.85 -17.27
N ASP A 353 21.08 -22.74 -16.52
CA ASP A 353 22.06 -22.55 -15.46
C ASP A 353 21.70 -23.37 -14.21
N ILE A 354 20.45 -23.27 -13.75
CA ILE A 354 19.98 -23.94 -12.54
C ILE A 354 19.86 -25.46 -12.75
N LYS A 355 19.46 -25.88 -13.95
CA LYS A 355 19.14 -27.28 -14.30
C LYS A 355 18.23 -27.98 -13.27
N PRO A 356 17.05 -27.42 -12.98
CA PRO A 356 16.13 -27.98 -11.99
C PRO A 356 15.66 -29.38 -12.37
N SER A 357 15.46 -30.25 -11.39
CA SER A 357 14.80 -31.54 -11.60
C SER A 357 13.28 -31.42 -11.60
N VAL A 358 12.73 -30.33 -11.04
CA VAL A 358 11.28 -30.12 -10.89
C VAL A 358 10.90 -28.69 -11.18
N ILE A 359 9.77 -28.51 -11.88
CA ILE A 359 9.06 -27.23 -11.94
C ILE A 359 7.76 -27.34 -11.14
N ALA A 360 7.59 -26.45 -10.16
CA ALA A 360 6.34 -26.23 -9.44
C ALA A 360 5.58 -25.06 -10.06
N MET A 361 4.40 -25.34 -10.62
CA MET A 361 3.60 -24.38 -11.37
C MET A 361 2.33 -24.03 -10.59
N TYR A 362 2.00 -22.75 -10.50
CA TYR A 362 0.83 -22.24 -9.80
C TYR A 362 -0.06 -21.48 -10.79
N GLY A 363 -1.16 -22.11 -11.20
CA GLY A 363 -2.04 -21.64 -12.25
C GLY A 363 -3.37 -21.11 -11.71
N GLN A 364 -3.80 -19.97 -12.21
CA GLN A 364 -5.19 -19.50 -12.09
C GLN A 364 -6.13 -20.34 -12.97
N THR A 365 -5.60 -20.94 -14.04
CA THR A 365 -6.33 -21.83 -14.95
C THR A 365 -5.45 -23.00 -15.38
N LYS A 366 -6.06 -24.15 -15.72
CA LYS A 366 -5.35 -25.29 -16.32
C LYS A 366 -4.76 -24.97 -17.70
N GLU A 367 -5.41 -24.07 -18.43
CA GLU A 367 -4.91 -23.58 -19.71
C GLU A 367 -3.59 -22.83 -19.54
N GLY A 368 -3.47 -21.94 -18.54
CA GLY A 368 -2.23 -21.23 -18.27
C GLY A 368 -1.05 -22.17 -17.95
N ILE A 369 -1.30 -23.21 -17.16
CA ILE A 369 -0.32 -24.28 -16.91
C ILE A 369 0.09 -24.96 -18.22
N THR A 370 -0.87 -25.26 -19.08
CA THR A 370 -0.62 -25.95 -20.35
C THR A 370 0.19 -25.09 -21.31
N THR A 371 -0.14 -23.80 -21.44
CA THR A 371 0.61 -22.84 -22.26
C THR A 371 2.06 -22.74 -21.78
N PHE A 372 2.29 -22.63 -20.47
CA PHE A 372 3.64 -22.64 -19.92
C PHE A 372 4.39 -23.95 -20.19
N MET A 373 3.74 -25.09 -20.02
CA MET A 373 4.36 -26.39 -20.32
C MET A 373 4.78 -26.50 -21.79
N GLN A 374 4.01 -25.91 -22.71
CA GLN A 374 4.31 -25.90 -24.15
C GLN A 374 5.48 -24.99 -24.52
N SER A 375 5.82 -23.99 -23.69
CA SER A 375 6.97 -23.12 -23.94
C SER A 375 8.29 -23.70 -23.45
N LEU A 376 8.28 -24.83 -22.72
CA LEU A 376 9.51 -25.46 -22.27
C LEU A 376 10.30 -26.02 -23.47
N PRO A 377 11.64 -25.90 -23.46
CA PRO A 377 12.48 -26.41 -24.53
C PRO A 377 12.21 -27.89 -24.85
N PRO A 378 12.13 -28.28 -26.13
CA PRO A 378 11.92 -29.68 -26.51
C PRO A 378 13.08 -30.60 -26.11
N THR A 379 14.25 -30.04 -25.78
CA THR A 379 15.40 -30.77 -25.23
C THR A 379 15.19 -31.24 -23.79
N LEU A 380 14.21 -30.67 -23.09
CA LEU A 380 13.77 -31.11 -21.77
C LEU A 380 12.68 -32.17 -21.91
N GLN A 381 12.97 -33.37 -21.43
CA GLN A 381 11.94 -34.39 -21.31
C GLN A 381 11.13 -34.09 -20.05
N THR A 382 9.88 -33.67 -20.25
CA THR A 382 8.95 -33.35 -19.17
C THR A 382 8.05 -34.56 -18.87
N SER A 383 7.80 -34.82 -17.59
CA SER A 383 6.75 -35.75 -17.19
C SER A 383 5.36 -35.14 -17.39
N THR A 384 4.32 -35.97 -17.42
CA THR A 384 2.94 -35.48 -17.30
C THR A 384 2.76 -34.74 -15.98
N PRO A 385 2.27 -33.48 -15.99
CA PRO A 385 2.06 -32.73 -14.76
C PRO A 385 1.11 -33.43 -13.81
N THR A 386 1.50 -33.56 -12.55
CA THR A 386 0.61 -33.98 -11.47
C THR A 386 0.09 -32.73 -10.79
N CYS A 387 -1.22 -32.59 -10.57
CA CYS A 387 -1.82 -31.36 -10.06
C CYS A 387 -2.66 -31.59 -8.80
N TYR A 388 -2.65 -30.58 -7.93
CA TYR A 388 -3.50 -30.39 -6.78
C TYR A 388 -4.36 -29.15 -6.99
N ASP A 389 -5.67 -29.36 -7.06
CA ASP A 389 -6.66 -28.29 -7.18
C ASP A 389 -7.01 -27.81 -5.76
N PHE A 390 -7.01 -26.49 -5.55
CA PHE A 390 -7.34 -25.88 -4.26
C PHE A 390 -8.38 -24.77 -4.41
N THR A 391 -9.21 -24.58 -3.39
CA THR A 391 -10.12 -23.43 -3.32
C THR A 391 -9.31 -22.18 -3.01
N TRP A 392 -9.61 -21.10 -3.73
CA TRP A 392 -8.99 -19.80 -3.50
C TRP A 392 -10.08 -18.74 -3.28
N PRO A 393 -10.00 -17.95 -2.20
CA PRO A 393 -11.09 -17.07 -1.78
C PRO A 393 -11.11 -15.74 -2.57
N THR A 394 -11.16 -15.85 -3.90
CA THR A 394 -11.41 -14.72 -4.82
C THR A 394 -12.40 -15.13 -5.90
N ALA A 395 -13.28 -14.21 -6.29
CA ALA A 395 -14.28 -14.49 -7.33
C ALA A 395 -13.66 -14.76 -8.71
N THR A 396 -12.46 -14.23 -8.97
CA THR A 396 -11.73 -14.38 -10.24
C THR A 396 -10.98 -15.70 -10.35
N ILE A 397 -10.62 -16.32 -9.22
CA ILE A 397 -9.91 -17.60 -9.16
C ILE A 397 -10.66 -18.49 -8.17
N PRO A 398 -11.85 -19.03 -8.52
CA PRO A 398 -12.59 -19.87 -7.60
C PRO A 398 -11.84 -21.18 -7.27
N VAL A 399 -11.00 -21.64 -8.19
CA VAL A 399 -10.13 -22.80 -8.04
C VAL A 399 -8.75 -22.46 -8.60
N GLY A 400 -7.72 -22.61 -7.79
CA GLY A 400 -6.32 -22.53 -8.22
C GLY A 400 -5.71 -23.93 -8.40
N HIS A 401 -4.61 -23.98 -9.14
CA HIS A 401 -3.94 -25.23 -9.51
C HIS A 401 -2.46 -25.18 -9.11
N ALA A 402 -2.02 -26.09 -8.25
CA ALA A 402 -0.60 -26.35 -8.02
C ALA A 402 -0.19 -27.62 -8.76
N CYS A 403 0.74 -27.53 -9.71
CA CYS A 403 1.17 -28.65 -10.53
C CYS A 403 2.68 -28.86 -10.43
N LEU A 404 3.12 -30.11 -10.52
CA LEU A 404 4.53 -30.49 -10.60
C LEU A 404 4.80 -31.19 -11.91
N THR A 405 5.91 -30.84 -12.57
CA THR A 405 6.51 -31.68 -13.60
C THR A 405 7.97 -31.96 -13.28
N GLN A 406 8.38 -33.21 -13.48
CA GLN A 406 9.76 -33.66 -13.42
C GLN A 406 10.44 -33.37 -14.76
N LEU A 407 11.68 -32.91 -14.70
CA LEU A 407 12.54 -32.62 -15.85
C LEU A 407 13.67 -33.63 -15.92
N THR A 408 13.86 -34.24 -17.09
CA THR A 408 15.07 -34.98 -17.41
C THR A 408 15.90 -34.19 -18.41
N TRP A 409 17.08 -33.79 -17.98
CA TRP A 409 18.06 -33.08 -18.79
C TRP A 409 18.80 -34.09 -19.65
N THR A 410 18.54 -34.07 -20.95
CA THR A 410 19.38 -34.79 -21.90
C THR A 410 20.69 -34.03 -22.03
N ASN A 411 21.83 -34.71 -21.85
CA ASN A 411 23.12 -34.11 -22.14
C ASN A 411 23.13 -33.74 -23.63
N ALA A 412 23.20 -32.45 -23.93
CA ALA A 412 23.47 -31.97 -25.29
C ALA A 412 24.86 -32.39 -25.74
#